data_AF-A0A953BV04-F1
#
_entry.id   AF-A0A953BV04-F1
#
_cell.length_a   1.000
_cell.length_b   1.000
_cell.length_c   1.000
_cell.angle_alpha   90.00
_cell.angle_beta   90.00
_cell.angle_gamma   90.00
#
_symmetry.space_group_name_H-M   'P 1'
#
loop_
_entity.id
_entity.type
_entity.pdbx_description
1 polymer ?
#
loop_
_entity_poly.entity_id
_entity_poly.type
_entity_poly.pdbx_seq_one_letter_code
_entity_poly.pdbx_strand_id
1 'polypeptide(L)'
;MTTDARLDEARRLFNDKEFFACHDVLEEVWSETLDEDRSLYQGLIHAAVALHHFSEGNLGGARKMYDSTVGYLAPHAERPTLFDVRRLMRDLEACFQELLSARDYPAGLSLRDDRIPRLHWTEPQGDG
;
A
#
# COMPACT_ATOMS: atom_id res chain seq x y z
N MET A 1 -23.63 -5.57 1.33
CA MET A 1 -22.52 -5.90 2.24
C MET A 1 -21.97 -4.58 2.75
N THR A 2 -22.00 -4.36 4.06
CA THR A 2 -21.44 -3.15 4.67
C THR A 2 -19.93 -3.32 4.72
N THR A 3 -19.18 -2.38 4.14
CA THR A 3 -17.72 -2.34 4.29
C THR A 3 -17.36 -2.17 5.76
N ASP A 4 -16.40 -2.95 6.27
CA ASP A 4 -15.87 -2.80 7.63
C ASP A 4 -15.39 -1.35 7.83
N ALA A 5 -15.86 -0.68 8.88
CA ALA A 5 -15.51 0.71 9.16
C ALA A 5 -13.99 0.91 9.33
N ARG A 6 -13.26 -0.12 9.78
CA ARG A 6 -11.80 -0.11 9.86
C ARG A 6 -11.14 0.03 8.50
N LEU A 7 -11.74 -0.49 7.43
CA LEU A 7 -11.19 -0.37 6.08
C LEU A 7 -11.33 1.05 5.52
N ASP A 8 -12.39 1.78 5.88
CA ASP A 8 -12.49 3.20 5.54
C ASP A 8 -11.49 4.05 6.34
N GLU A 9 -11.32 3.74 7.63
CA GLU A 9 -10.33 4.42 8.47
C GLU A 9 -8.89 4.15 7.99
N ALA A 10 -8.54 2.90 7.69
CA ALA A 10 -7.24 2.54 7.12
C ALA A 10 -6.97 3.32 5.82
N ARG A 11 -7.98 3.42 4.94
CA ARG A 11 -7.88 4.20 3.71
C ARG A 11 -7.67 5.69 4.00
N ARG A 12 -8.40 6.26 4.96
CA ARG A 12 -8.24 7.67 5.35
C ARG A 12 -6.84 7.94 5.88
N LEU A 13 -6.36 7.13 6.82
CA LEU A 13 -5.02 7.22 7.40
C LEU A 13 -3.92 7.10 6.33
N PHE A 14 -4.04 6.13 5.42
CA PHE A 14 -3.09 5.98 4.30
C PHE A 14 -3.05 7.25 3.44
N ASN A 15 -4.21 7.79 3.12
CA ASN A 15 -4.36 8.98 2.26
C ASN A 15 -3.93 10.28 2.94
N ASP A 16 -3.93 10.31 4.28
CA ASP A 16 -3.43 11.39 5.13
C ASP A 16 -1.93 11.22 5.47
N LYS A 17 -1.28 10.18 4.92
CA LYS A 17 0.14 9.83 5.15
C LYS A 17 0.46 9.37 6.57
N GLU A 18 -0.56 9.00 7.34
CA GLU A 18 -0.46 8.41 8.68
C GLU A 18 -0.20 6.90 8.56
N PHE A 19 0.92 6.53 7.92
CA PHE A 19 1.17 5.14 7.49
C PHE A 19 1.31 4.16 8.66
N PHE A 20 1.89 4.57 9.78
CA PHE A 20 2.03 3.70 10.95
C PHE A 20 0.66 3.42 11.60
N ALA A 21 -0.18 4.45 11.75
CA ALA A 21 -1.56 4.24 12.24
C ALA A 21 -2.40 3.40 11.25
N CYS A 22 -2.20 3.60 9.94
CA CYS A 22 -2.83 2.76 8.91
C CYS A 22 -2.42 1.28 9.05
N HIS A 23 -1.14 1.01 9.32
CA HIS A 23 -0.62 -0.33 9.59
C HIS A 23 -1.40 -0.99 10.75
N ASP A 24 -1.54 -0.31 11.88
CA ASP A 24 -2.18 -0.88 13.07
C ASP A 24 -3.65 -1.26 12.79
N VAL A 25 -4.39 -0.39 12.11
CA VAL A 25 -5.79 -0.66 11.73
C VAL A 25 -5.89 -1.83 10.75
N LEU A 26 -4.98 -1.91 9.77
CA LEU A 26 -4.97 -3.03 8.83
C LEU A 26 -4.54 -4.34 9.48
N GLU A 27 -3.66 -4.32 10.48
CA GLU A 27 -3.22 -5.50 11.22
C GLU A 27 -4.40 -6.14 11.98
N GLU A 28 -5.27 -5.33 12.58
CA GLU A 28 -6.50 -5.82 13.21
C GLU A 28 -7.39 -6.57 12.20
N VAL A 29 -7.68 -5.95 11.05
CA VAL A 29 -8.50 -6.56 9.99
C VAL A 29 -7.83 -7.84 9.47
N TRP A 30 -6.54 -7.78 9.19
CA TRP A 30 -5.76 -8.92 8.70
C TRP A 30 -5.80 -10.09 9.70
N SER A 31 -5.69 -9.82 10.99
CA SER A 31 -5.66 -10.86 12.03
C SER A 31 -6.94 -11.69 12.03
N GLU A 32 -8.08 -11.06 11.77
CA GLU A 32 -9.42 -11.66 11.72
C GLU A 32 -9.78 -12.25 10.35
N THR A 33 -9.06 -11.88 9.29
CA THR A 33 -9.33 -12.33 7.91
C THR A 33 -8.80 -13.75 7.69
N LEU A 34 -9.68 -14.70 7.35
CA LEU A 34 -9.32 -16.11 7.15
C LEU A 34 -9.51 -16.61 5.71
N ASP A 35 -9.91 -15.72 4.80
CA ASP A 35 -10.16 -16.02 3.40
C ASP A 35 -9.01 -15.57 2.47
N GLU A 36 -9.28 -15.55 1.17
CA GLU A 36 -8.31 -15.19 0.13
C GLU A 36 -7.81 -13.75 0.20
N ASP A 37 -8.56 -12.85 0.86
CA ASP A 37 -8.20 -11.43 1.00
C ASP A 37 -7.20 -11.19 2.14
N ARG A 38 -6.90 -12.22 2.95
CA ARG A 38 -5.85 -12.10 3.98
C ARG A 38 -4.50 -11.67 3.37
N SER A 39 -4.17 -12.19 2.20
CA SER A 39 -2.95 -11.82 1.48
C SER A 39 -3.01 -10.40 0.89
N LEU A 40 -4.21 -9.91 0.55
CA LEU A 40 -4.42 -8.53 0.13
C LEU A 40 -4.09 -7.58 1.28
N TYR A 41 -4.67 -7.81 2.46
CA TYR A 41 -4.42 -6.96 3.64
C TYR A 41 -2.96 -7.02 4.08
N GLN A 42 -2.29 -8.17 4.02
CA GLN A 42 -0.84 -8.25 4.23
C GLN A 42 -0.06 -7.34 3.27
N GLY A 43 -0.46 -7.30 2.00
CA GLY A 43 0.14 -6.40 1.01
C GLY A 43 -0.07 -4.92 1.34
N LEU A 44 -1.27 -4.53 1.79
CA LEU A 44 -1.56 -3.16 2.20
C LEU A 44 -0.77 -2.74 3.46
N ILE A 45 -0.65 -3.65 4.44
CA ILE A 45 0.19 -3.45 5.63
C ILE A 45 1.63 -3.17 5.20
N HIS A 46 2.20 -4.01 4.34
CA HIS A 46 3.56 -3.84 3.84
C HIS A 46 3.72 -2.54 3.03
N ALA A 47 2.70 -2.13 2.26
CA ALA A 47 2.72 -0.87 1.53
C ALA A 47 2.84 0.33 2.48
N ALA A 48 2.07 0.33 3.57
CA ALA A 48 2.12 1.36 4.60
C ALA A 48 3.51 1.41 5.26
N VAL A 49 4.06 0.25 5.67
CA VAL A 49 5.41 0.18 6.26
C VAL A 49 6.50 0.61 5.28
N ALA A 50 6.39 0.25 3.99
CA ALA A 50 7.33 0.67 2.96
C ALA A 50 7.38 2.19 2.83
N LEU A 51 6.21 2.84 2.78
CA LEU A 51 6.08 4.30 2.69
C LEU A 51 6.57 5.00 3.97
N HIS A 52 6.26 4.44 5.14
CA HIS A 52 6.78 4.93 6.42
C HIS A 52 8.31 4.88 6.48
N HIS A 53 8.91 3.74 6.12
CA HIS A 53 10.37 3.64 6.06
C HIS A 53 10.98 4.62 5.05
N PHE A 54 10.30 4.84 3.91
CA PHE A 54 10.80 5.80 2.94
C PHE A 54 10.71 7.24 3.47
N SER A 55 9.64 7.61 4.17
CA SER A 55 9.51 8.95 4.77
C SER A 55 10.53 9.23 5.88
N GLU A 56 10.98 8.20 6.59
CA GLU A 56 12.04 8.29 7.60
C GLU A 56 13.47 8.20 7.03
N GLY A 57 13.62 7.98 5.72
CA GLY A 57 14.93 7.80 5.08
C GLY A 57 15.55 6.42 5.31
N ASN A 58 14.81 5.46 5.86
CA ASN A 58 15.21 4.05 5.92
C ASN A 58 15.01 3.39 4.54
N LEU A 59 15.88 3.75 3.59
CA LEU A 59 15.78 3.32 2.19
C LEU A 59 15.88 1.80 2.01
N GLY A 60 16.68 1.12 2.82
CA GLY A 60 16.81 -0.34 2.79
C GLY A 60 15.56 -1.06 3.29
N GLY A 61 14.98 -0.59 4.39
CA GLY A 61 13.70 -1.09 4.88
C GLY A 61 12.57 -0.83 3.88
N ALA A 62 12.53 0.38 3.30
CA ALA A 62 11.55 0.78 2.31
C ALA A 62 11.56 -0.14 1.08
N ARG A 63 12.74 -0.39 0.48
CA ARG A 63 12.88 -1.29 -0.68
C ARG A 63 12.43 -2.72 -0.34
N LYS A 64 12.88 -3.27 0.79
CA LYS A 64 12.52 -4.64 1.22
C LYS A 64 11.00 -4.79 1.38
N MET A 65 10.34 -3.81 2.00
CA MET A 65 8.89 -3.84 2.20
C MET A 65 8.14 -3.59 0.90
N TYR A 66 8.65 -2.75 -0.01
CA TYR A 66 8.12 -2.59 -1.36
C TYR A 66 8.12 -3.93 -2.12
N ASP A 67 9.24 -4.66 -2.14
CA ASP A 67 9.32 -5.95 -2.85
C ASP A 67 8.30 -6.95 -2.30
N SER A 68 8.14 -6.97 -0.98
CA SER A 68 7.14 -7.81 -0.31
C SER A 68 5.71 -7.37 -0.65
N THR A 69 5.45 -6.06 -0.68
CA THR A 69 4.16 -5.46 -1.07
C THR A 69 3.75 -5.94 -2.45
N VAL A 70 4.66 -5.85 -3.43
CA VAL A 70 4.41 -6.31 -4.81
C VAL A 70 4.07 -7.79 -4.84
N GLY A 71 4.82 -8.62 -4.11
CA GLY A 71 4.57 -10.07 -4.03
C GLY A 71 3.18 -10.42 -3.49
N TYR A 72 2.69 -9.68 -2.48
CA TYR A 72 1.36 -9.90 -1.92
C TYR A 72 0.24 -9.31 -2.77
N LEU A 73 0.44 -8.15 -3.40
CA LEU A 73 -0.61 -7.45 -4.15
C LEU A 73 -0.77 -7.93 -5.59
N ALA A 74 0.28 -8.45 -6.23
CA ALA A 74 0.22 -8.87 -7.63
C ALA A 74 -0.90 -9.88 -7.96
N PRO A 75 -1.20 -10.89 -7.12
CA PRO A 75 -2.33 -11.81 -7.36
C PRO A 75 -3.71 -11.13 -7.34
N HIS A 76 -3.82 -9.94 -6.77
CA HIS A 76 -5.09 -9.21 -6.59
C HIS A 76 -5.31 -8.10 -7.62
N ALA A 77 -4.31 -7.76 -8.44
CA ALA A 77 -4.38 -6.66 -9.40
C ALA A 77 -5.50 -6.79 -10.45
N GLU A 78 -5.91 -8.02 -10.76
CA GLU A 78 -6.96 -8.33 -11.73
C GLU A 78 -8.26 -8.85 -11.10
N ARG A 79 -8.29 -8.98 -9.77
CA ARG A 79 -9.43 -9.50 -9.04
C ARG A 79 -10.37 -8.35 -8.62
N PRO A 80 -11.69 -8.59 -8.56
CA PRO A 80 -12.62 -7.64 -7.97
C PRO A 80 -12.42 -7.61 -6.46
N THR A 81 -11.55 -6.73 -5.98
CA THR A 81 -11.35 -6.48 -4.55
C THR A 81 -11.94 -5.13 -4.15
N LEU A 82 -12.02 -4.88 -2.86
CA LEU A 82 -12.56 -3.62 -2.33
C LEU A 82 -11.71 -2.39 -2.73
N PHE A 83 -10.40 -2.57 -2.90
CA PHE A 83 -9.47 -1.50 -3.27
C PHE A 83 -8.99 -1.66 -4.72
N ASP A 84 -8.73 -0.56 -5.41
CA ASP A 84 -8.12 -0.59 -6.74
C ASP A 84 -6.61 -0.92 -6.62
N VAL A 85 -6.31 -2.22 -6.52
CA VAL A 85 -4.96 -2.75 -6.34
C VAL A 85 -4.07 -2.43 -7.53
N ARG A 86 -4.60 -2.53 -8.75
CA ARG A 86 -3.85 -2.22 -9.98
C ARG A 86 -3.37 -0.77 -9.96
N ARG A 87 -4.24 0.16 -9.59
CA ARG A 87 -3.88 1.57 -9.42
C ARG A 87 -2.85 1.75 -8.33
N LEU A 88 -3.06 1.16 -7.16
CA LEU A 88 -2.12 1.25 -6.04
C LEU A 88 -0.71 0.79 -6.44
N MET A 89 -0.60 -0.36 -7.11
CA MET A 89 0.70 -0.90 -7.54
C MET A 89 1.42 0.02 -8.52
N ARG A 90 0.71 0.55 -9.52
CA ARG A 90 1.29 1.51 -10.48
C ARG A 90 1.76 2.78 -9.78
N ASP A 91 0.96 3.30 -8.86
CA ASP A 91 1.26 4.55 -8.16
C ASP A 91 2.44 4.33 -7.17
N LEU A 92 2.52 3.16 -6.52
CA LEU A 92 3.68 2.73 -5.71
C LEU A 92 4.96 2.63 -6.55
N GLU A 93 4.91 2.04 -7.74
CA GLU A 93 6.06 1.94 -8.63
C GLU A 93 6.59 3.32 -9.01
N ALA A 94 5.70 4.25 -9.38
CA ALA A 94 6.06 5.63 -9.68
C ALA A 94 6.65 6.37 -8.47
N CYS A 95 6.10 6.13 -7.27
CA CYS A 95 6.59 6.68 -6.01
C CYS A 95 8.00 6.18 -5.67
N PHE A 96 8.26 4.88 -5.87
CA PHE A 96 9.52 4.22 -5.51
C PHE A 96 10.56 4.24 -6.62
N GLN A 97 10.22 4.72 -7.83
CA GLN A 97 11.06 4.64 -9.04
C GLN A 97 12.52 5.08 -8.82
N GLU A 98 12.73 6.22 -8.12
CA GLU A 98 14.06 6.76 -7.85
C GLU A 98 14.85 5.84 -6.90
N LEU A 99 14.21 5.32 -5.85
CA LEU A 99 14.80 4.35 -4.95
C LEU A 99 15.12 3.05 -5.69
N LEU A 100 14.20 2.51 -6.48
CA LEU A 100 14.36 1.23 -7.20
C LEU A 100 15.49 1.27 -8.22
N SER A 101 15.66 2.42 -8.89
CA SER A 101 16.70 2.63 -9.91
C SER A 101 18.10 2.85 -9.31
N ALA A 102 18.19 3.20 -8.03
CA ALA A 102 19.47 3.42 -7.37
C ALA A 102 20.21 2.09 -7.13
N ARG A 103 21.52 2.05 -7.46
CA ARG A 103 22.39 0.89 -7.16
C ARG A 103 22.72 0.77 -5.67
N ASP A 104 22.88 1.92 -5.01
CA ASP A 104 23.12 2.06 -3.58
C ASP A 104 22.01 2.91 -2.94
N TYR A 105 22.13 3.26 -1.66
CA TYR A 105 21.21 4.15 -0.96
C TYR A 105 21.75 5.60 -0.96
N PRO A 106 21.38 6.44 -1.94
CA PRO A 106 21.93 7.79 -2.07
C PRO A 106 21.54 8.68 -0.89
N ALA A 107 22.51 9.45 -0.40
CA ALA A 107 22.27 10.47 0.61
C ALA A 107 21.31 11.55 0.06
N GLY A 108 20.26 11.86 0.83
CA GLY A 108 19.29 12.91 0.48
C GLY A 108 18.14 12.46 -0.42
N LEU A 109 18.12 11.19 -0.88
CA LEU A 109 16.90 10.65 -1.50
C LEU A 109 15.79 10.58 -0.46
N SER A 110 14.66 11.18 -0.80
CA SER A 110 13.51 11.34 0.08
C SER A 110 12.23 10.99 -0.65
N LEU A 111 11.22 10.61 0.13
CA LEU A 111 9.88 10.35 -0.37
C LEU A 111 9.30 11.63 -0.99
N ARG A 112 8.82 11.52 -2.22
CA ARG A 112 8.25 12.63 -2.96
C ARG A 112 6.77 12.78 -2.66
N ASP A 113 6.42 13.85 -1.97
CA ASP A 113 5.05 14.14 -1.54
C ASP A 113 4.00 14.15 -2.66
N ASP A 114 4.39 14.60 -3.86
CA ASP A 114 3.54 14.64 -5.05
C ASP A 114 3.29 13.27 -5.69
N ARG A 115 4.06 12.25 -5.30
CA ARG A 115 3.99 10.89 -5.83
C ARG A 115 3.50 9.86 -4.84
N ILE A 116 3.23 10.26 -3.60
CA ILE A 116 2.70 9.33 -2.59
C ILE A 116 1.37 8.75 -3.09
N PRO A 117 1.25 7.41 -3.16
CA PRO A 117 0.05 6.77 -3.67
C PRO A 117 -1.14 7.01 -2.72
N ARG A 118 -2.34 6.79 -3.25
CA ARG A 118 -3.57 6.84 -2.47
C ARG A 118 -4.33 5.53 -2.58
N LEU A 119 -5.01 5.14 -1.51
CA LEU A 119 -5.97 4.04 -1.52
C LEU A 119 -7.32 4.53 -2.06
N HIS A 120 -7.74 3.89 -3.15
CA HIS A 120 -9.00 4.14 -3.83
C HIS A 120 -9.92 2.93 -3.70
N TRP A 121 -11.20 3.20 -3.47
CA TRP A 121 -12.22 2.17 -3.62
C TRP A 121 -12.30 1.74 -5.08
N THR A 122 -12.52 0.45 -5.31
CA THR A 122 -12.89 -0.03 -6.65
C THR A 122 -14.25 0.57 -7.01
N GLU A 123 -14.29 1.35 -8.09
CA GLU A 123 -15.57 1.84 -8.61
C GLU A 123 -16.36 0.65 -9.19
N PRO A 124 -17.69 0.59 -8.98
CA PRO A 124 -18.49 -0.40 -9.67
C PRO A 124 -18.30 -0.18 -11.16
N GLN A 125 -17.89 -1.23 -11.90
CA GLN A 125 -17.96 -1.19 -13.35
C GLN A 125 -19.42 -0.92 -13.71
N GLY A 126 -19.70 0.27 -14.24
CA GLY A 126 -21.03 0.59 -14.73
C GLY A 126 -21.39 -0.42 -15.82
N ASP A 127 -22.43 -1.22 -15.59
CA ASP A 127 -23.08 -2.00 -16.63
C ASP A 127 -23.50 -1.02 -17.74
N GLY A 128 -22.82 -1.11 -18.89
CA GLY A 128 -23.19 -0.42 -20.12
C GLY A 128 -24.33 -1.12 -20.84
#